data_AF-A0A2M7N8Q5-F1
#
_entry.id   AF-A0A2M7N8Q5-F1
#
_cell.length_a   1.000
_cell.length_b   1.000
_cell.length_c   1.000
_cell.angle_alpha   90.00
_cell.angle_beta   90.00
_cell.angle_gamma   90.00
#
_symmetry.space_group_name_H-M   'P 1'
#
loop_
_entity.id
_entity.type
_entity.pdbx_description
1 polymer ?
#
loop_
_entity_poly.entity_id
_entity_poly.type
_entity_poly.pdbx_seq_one_letter_code
_entity_poly.pdbx_strand_id
1 'polypeptide(L)'
;QFAVNRFQAIDQRLTDIADGLTGQIAGSVQSVNTYANQIATLNGNIKRAIAAGQGQPPNDLLDQRDQLVNQLNKEMKVTVQQQTDGAMNVFVGNGQALVIDERAMALQVVQSPNDPSKVDIAYLTNGKTIPLQQSSLQGGNLGAYLTFRDQSLEPARNALGRVALGLATSLNQQNQLGQDLQGVLGGSLLVAAAPRVDKGANNTGTATLSASIASVSALTTSDYQLKFDGAHYTMTRLSDNALTNLGASLVPAPTVDGFTVNLDAGAMAAGDSFSIRPTANAARDIALLNNDPAKLATAAPIRTSAALTNLGTAKITAGTVNAPPPLNANLQAPLSITFTSATTFTVVGAVPAVGAQTYTPGQAISFNGWTTQISGTPVAGDAFNVAANTNATGDNRNVLLMAGLQKQNLLANGTTSFQGAYSQLVGSIGAKTNELMVTSQAQDAMLTQTVAMQQGVSGVNLDEEAANLLRYQKAYQASAKAMQIANTMFDALLTLGR
;
A
#
# COMPACT_ATOMS: atom_id res chain seq x y z
N GLN A 1 17.57 17.82 -9.85
CA GLN A 1 18.40 16.78 -9.21
C GLN A 1 18.11 16.59 -7.72
N PHE A 2 18.20 17.63 -6.88
CA PHE A 2 17.91 17.52 -5.43
C PHE A 2 16.59 16.80 -5.12
N ALA A 3 15.49 17.19 -5.76
CA ALA A 3 14.18 16.56 -5.56
C ALA A 3 14.18 15.06 -5.92
N VAL A 4 14.85 14.68 -7.02
CA VAL A 4 15.01 13.28 -7.44
C VAL A 4 15.70 12.46 -6.35
N ASN A 5 16.87 12.92 -5.89
CA ASN A 5 17.62 12.23 -4.83
C ASN A 5 16.80 12.12 -3.54
N ARG A 6 15.95 13.11 -3.23
CA ARG A 6 15.08 13.08 -2.05
C ARG A 6 13.98 12.02 -2.18
N PHE A 7 13.34 11.88 -3.34
CA PHE A 7 12.37 10.81 -3.57
C PHE A 7 13.01 9.43 -3.40
N GLN A 8 14.16 9.22 -4.05
CA GLN A 8 14.91 7.97 -3.98
C GLN A 8 15.35 7.62 -2.55
N ALA A 9 15.84 8.61 -1.79
CA ALA A 9 16.25 8.40 -0.40
C ALA A 9 15.07 8.03 0.52
N ILE A 10 13.89 8.63 0.32
CA ILE A 10 12.70 8.28 1.10
C ILE A 10 12.22 6.87 0.70
N ASP A 11 12.19 6.56 -0.60
CA ASP A 11 11.82 5.22 -1.08
C ASP A 11 12.77 4.13 -0.57
N GLN A 12 14.08 4.39 -0.56
CA GLN A 12 15.08 3.47 0.00
C GLN A 12 14.78 3.20 1.48
N ARG A 13 14.49 4.24 2.27
CA ARG A 13 14.13 4.06 3.69
C ARG A 13 12.87 3.23 3.86
N LEU A 14 11.85 3.40 3.01
CA LEU A 14 10.64 2.58 3.04
C LEU A 14 10.92 1.13 2.63
N THR A 15 11.85 0.92 1.71
CA THR A 15 12.34 -0.41 1.31
C THR A 15 13.08 -1.10 2.45
N ASP A 16 13.99 -0.40 3.12
CA ASP A 16 14.70 -0.95 4.30
C ASP A 16 13.73 -1.36 5.41
N ILE A 17 12.66 -0.60 5.61
CA ILE A 17 11.57 -0.94 6.54
C ILE A 17 10.83 -2.21 6.07
N ALA A 18 10.53 -2.33 4.77
CA ALA A 18 9.86 -3.52 4.21
C ALA A 18 10.71 -4.79 4.37
N ASP A 19 12.01 -4.69 4.13
CA ASP A 19 12.95 -5.80 4.26
C ASP A 19 13.10 -6.21 5.73
N GLY A 20 13.26 -5.24 6.64
CA GLY A 20 13.30 -5.48 8.08
C GLY A 20 12.01 -6.14 8.58
N LEU A 21 10.86 -5.71 8.08
CA LEU A 21 9.55 -6.28 8.40
C LEU A 21 9.41 -7.73 7.94
N THR A 22 9.93 -8.06 6.76
CA THR A 22 9.99 -9.45 6.26
C THR A 22 10.81 -10.34 7.19
N GLY A 23 11.94 -9.83 7.70
CA GLY A 23 12.72 -10.50 8.75
C GLY A 23 11.94 -10.69 10.05
N GLN A 24 11.17 -9.69 10.50
CA GLN A 24 10.35 -9.79 11.71
C GLN A 24 9.21 -10.81 11.57
N ILE A 25 8.56 -10.88 10.39
CA ILE A 25 7.56 -11.90 10.07
C ILE A 25 8.17 -13.30 10.17
N ALA A 26 9.35 -13.51 9.57
CA ALA A 26 10.04 -14.80 9.64
C ALA A 26 10.45 -15.18 11.06
N GLY A 27 10.98 -14.24 11.84
CA GLY A 27 11.30 -14.46 13.25
C GLY A 27 10.07 -14.83 14.08
N SER A 28 8.94 -14.13 13.88
CA SER A 28 7.68 -14.42 14.59
C SER A 28 7.17 -15.83 14.26
N VAL A 29 7.20 -16.25 13.00
CA VAL A 29 6.85 -17.63 12.58
C VAL A 29 7.77 -18.67 13.24
N GLN A 30 9.06 -18.39 13.36
CA GLN A 30 10.00 -19.28 14.04
C GLN A 30 9.67 -19.42 15.54
N SER A 31 9.35 -18.31 16.21
CA SER A 31 8.92 -18.31 17.61
C SER A 31 7.62 -19.11 17.79
N VAL A 32 6.62 -18.89 16.93
CA VAL A 32 5.37 -19.67 16.92
C VAL A 32 5.64 -21.16 16.85
N ASN A 33 6.46 -21.60 15.89
CA ASN A 33 6.80 -23.01 15.73
C ASN A 33 7.53 -23.56 16.95
N THR A 34 8.43 -22.77 17.55
CA THR A 34 9.17 -23.17 18.76
C THR A 34 8.21 -23.40 19.92
N TYR A 35 7.32 -22.45 20.19
CA TYR A 35 6.34 -22.57 21.27
C TYR A 35 5.35 -23.71 21.03
N ALA A 36 4.88 -23.91 19.80
CA ALA A 36 4.00 -25.02 19.45
C ALA A 36 4.64 -26.39 19.76
N ASN A 37 5.92 -26.57 19.38
CA ASN A 37 6.66 -27.81 19.65
C ASN A 37 6.87 -28.05 21.16
N GLN A 38 7.17 -26.99 21.91
CA GLN A 38 7.33 -27.09 23.36
C GLN A 38 6.01 -27.41 24.06
N ILE A 39 4.89 -26.81 23.63
CA ILE A 39 3.55 -27.14 24.14
C ILE A 39 3.19 -28.61 23.84
N ALA A 40 3.45 -29.08 22.63
CA ALA A 40 3.23 -30.48 22.25
C ALA A 40 4.07 -31.45 23.11
N THR A 41 5.32 -31.11 23.38
CA THR A 41 6.20 -31.88 24.27
C THR A 41 5.66 -31.91 25.71
N LEU A 42 5.21 -30.77 26.23
CA LEU A 42 4.61 -30.68 27.56
C LEU A 42 3.29 -31.43 27.65
N ASN A 43 2.45 -31.42 26.61
CA ASN A 43 1.24 -32.24 26.58
C ASN A 43 1.56 -33.72 26.80
N GLY A 44 2.59 -34.25 26.14
CA GLY A 44 3.02 -35.63 26.36
C GLY A 44 3.55 -35.88 27.77
N ASN A 45 4.32 -34.96 28.33
CA ASN A 45 4.83 -35.07 29.70
C ASN A 45 3.69 -35.02 30.73
N ILE A 46 2.72 -34.13 30.56
CA ILE A 46 1.54 -33.99 31.41
C ILE A 46 0.69 -35.26 31.33
N LYS A 47 0.42 -35.76 30.12
CA LYS A 47 -0.35 -37.00 29.90
C LYS A 47 0.30 -38.19 30.57
N ARG A 48 1.63 -38.35 30.44
CA ARG A 48 2.39 -39.39 31.14
C ARG A 48 2.35 -39.22 32.66
N ALA A 49 2.49 -38.00 33.18
CA ALA A 49 2.45 -37.72 34.61
C ALA A 49 1.06 -38.02 35.22
N ILE A 50 -0.01 -37.65 34.52
CA ILE A 50 -1.40 -37.98 34.92
C ILE A 50 -1.62 -39.49 34.89
N ALA A 51 -1.17 -40.17 33.83
CA ALA A 51 -1.31 -41.62 33.69
C ALA A 51 -0.47 -42.42 34.71
N ALA A 52 0.68 -41.89 35.16
CA ALA A 52 1.54 -42.52 36.15
C ALA A 52 0.99 -42.45 37.59
N GLY A 53 0.08 -41.51 37.87
CA GLY A 53 -0.85 -41.53 39.01
C GLY A 53 -0.26 -41.56 40.44
N GLN A 54 -0.43 -40.46 41.18
CA GLN A 54 -0.59 -40.47 42.66
C GLN A 54 -1.69 -39.49 43.17
N GLY A 55 -2.61 -39.05 42.29
CA GLY A 55 -3.72 -38.17 42.68
C GLY A 55 -3.40 -36.67 42.77
N GLN A 56 -2.17 -36.24 42.44
CA GLN A 56 -1.80 -34.83 42.33
C GLN A 56 -1.56 -34.43 40.86
N PRO A 57 -2.20 -33.35 40.36
CA PRO A 57 -1.93 -32.83 39.03
C PRO A 57 -0.47 -32.33 38.92
N PRO A 58 0.18 -32.45 37.75
CA PRO A 58 1.55 -31.97 37.55
C PRO A 58 1.56 -30.44 37.36
N ASN A 59 1.29 -29.70 38.44
CA ASN A 59 1.07 -28.25 38.43
C ASN A 59 2.20 -27.48 37.75
N ASP A 60 3.47 -27.79 38.04
CA ASP A 60 4.62 -27.11 37.43
C ASP A 60 4.63 -27.26 35.89
N LEU A 61 4.25 -28.43 35.37
CA LEU A 61 4.18 -28.67 33.92
C LEU A 61 2.98 -27.95 33.30
N LEU A 62 1.85 -27.89 34.02
CA LEU A 62 0.67 -27.13 33.61
C LEU A 62 1.00 -25.63 33.51
N ASP A 63 1.69 -25.09 34.52
CA ASP A 63 2.12 -23.69 34.56
C ASP A 63 3.10 -23.36 33.44
N GLN A 64 4.09 -24.24 33.18
CA GLN A 64 5.02 -24.06 32.06
C GLN A 64 4.28 -24.07 30.71
N ARG A 65 3.28 -24.94 30.54
CA ARG A 65 2.48 -24.98 29.31
C ARG A 65 1.68 -23.71 29.14
N ASP A 66 1.05 -23.22 30.21
CA ASP A 66 0.24 -22.01 30.16
C ASP A 66 1.12 -20.77 29.90
N GLN A 67 2.33 -20.72 30.45
CA GLN A 67 3.32 -19.70 30.09
C GLN A 67 3.68 -19.74 28.60
N LEU A 68 3.91 -20.92 28.03
CA LEU A 68 4.21 -21.05 26.59
C LEU A 68 3.02 -20.67 25.71
N VAL A 69 1.79 -21.01 26.12
CA VAL A 69 0.57 -20.54 25.44
C VAL A 69 0.50 -19.01 25.46
N ASN A 70 0.85 -18.38 26.59
CA ASN A 70 0.90 -16.92 26.69
C ASN A 70 1.97 -16.31 25.77
N GLN A 71 3.17 -16.91 25.66
CA GLN A 71 4.19 -16.42 24.72
C GLN A 71 3.76 -16.62 23.26
N LEU A 72 3.17 -17.76 22.94
CA LEU A 72 2.58 -18.02 21.63
C LEU A 72 1.51 -16.99 21.26
N ASN A 73 0.63 -16.66 22.21
CA ASN A 73 -0.46 -15.70 22.00
C ASN A 73 0.03 -14.25 21.79
N LYS A 74 1.25 -13.91 22.24
CA LYS A 74 1.90 -12.63 21.92
C LYS A 74 2.38 -12.57 20.46
N GLU A 75 2.75 -13.71 19.89
CA GLU A 75 3.18 -13.78 18.49
C GLU A 75 2.00 -13.86 17.53
N MET A 76 0.97 -14.64 17.87
CA MET A 76 -0.20 -14.85 17.03
C MET A 76 -1.40 -15.25 17.88
N LYS A 77 -2.59 -14.74 17.57
CA LYS A 77 -3.81 -15.11 18.29
C LYS A 77 -4.07 -16.63 18.19
N VAL A 78 -4.19 -17.28 19.33
CA VAL A 78 -4.53 -18.70 19.43
C VAL A 78 -5.77 -18.94 20.26
N THR A 79 -6.46 -20.05 19.98
CA THR A 79 -7.55 -20.58 20.80
C THR A 79 -7.12 -21.92 21.35
N VAL A 80 -7.31 -22.15 22.65
CA VAL A 80 -6.94 -23.41 23.30
C VAL A 80 -8.18 -24.22 23.66
N GLN A 81 -8.06 -25.55 23.60
CA GLN A 81 -9.08 -26.48 24.03
C GLN A 81 -8.44 -27.60 24.86
N GLN A 82 -8.86 -27.71 26.13
CA GLN A 82 -8.38 -28.74 27.03
C GLN A 82 -9.09 -30.07 26.78
N GLN A 83 -8.35 -31.17 26.87
CA GLN A 83 -8.88 -32.53 26.70
C GLN A 83 -9.00 -33.24 28.06
N THR A 84 -9.83 -34.28 28.10
CA THR A 84 -10.09 -35.08 29.32
C THR A 84 -8.88 -35.85 29.82
N ASP A 85 -7.89 -36.10 28.95
CA ASP A 85 -6.62 -36.77 29.26
C ASP A 85 -5.51 -35.78 29.70
N GLY A 86 -5.85 -34.49 29.85
CA GLY A 86 -4.93 -33.44 30.26
C GLY A 86 -4.16 -32.78 29.11
N ALA A 87 -4.27 -33.28 27.87
CA ALA A 87 -3.69 -32.64 26.71
C ALA A 87 -4.40 -31.31 26.38
N MET A 88 -3.72 -30.42 25.66
CA MET A 88 -4.28 -29.14 25.21
C MET A 88 -4.08 -28.99 23.70
N ASN A 89 -5.18 -28.88 22.98
CA ASN A 89 -5.15 -28.53 21.56
C ASN A 89 -5.08 -27.01 21.41
N VAL A 90 -4.30 -26.56 20.44
CA VAL A 90 -4.10 -25.15 20.13
C VAL A 90 -4.45 -24.91 18.67
N PHE A 91 -5.32 -23.94 18.41
CA PHE A 91 -5.83 -23.61 17.09
C PHE A 91 -5.52 -22.15 16.74
N VAL A 92 -5.34 -21.87 15.45
CA VAL A 92 -5.12 -20.54 14.88
C VAL A 92 -6.26 -20.15 13.95
N GLY A 93 -6.55 -18.86 13.86
CA GLY A 93 -7.56 -18.32 12.95
C GLY A 93 -8.93 -18.99 13.09
N ASN A 94 -9.45 -19.51 11.98
CA ASN A 94 -10.78 -20.14 11.90
C ASN A 94 -10.79 -21.63 12.32
N GLY A 95 -9.83 -22.08 13.11
CA GLY A 95 -9.78 -23.45 13.65
C GLY A 95 -8.69 -24.35 13.05
N GLN A 96 -7.69 -23.78 12.38
CA GLN A 96 -6.55 -24.57 11.89
C GLN A 96 -5.72 -25.04 13.09
N ALA A 97 -5.48 -26.34 13.20
CA ALA A 97 -4.77 -26.90 14.34
C ALA A 97 -3.26 -26.64 14.27
N LEU A 98 -2.71 -26.01 15.31
CA LEU A 98 -1.28 -25.80 15.49
C LEU A 98 -0.67 -26.84 16.44
N VAL A 99 -1.40 -27.26 17.48
CA VAL A 99 -1.03 -28.37 18.37
C VAL A 99 -2.25 -29.27 18.55
N ILE A 100 -2.07 -30.57 18.35
CA ILE A 100 -3.06 -31.60 18.72
C ILE A 100 -2.34 -32.68 19.51
N ASP A 101 -2.82 -32.96 20.72
CA ASP A 101 -2.23 -33.95 21.62
C ASP A 101 -0.70 -33.70 21.78
N GLU A 102 0.15 -34.67 21.47
CA GLU A 102 1.62 -34.55 21.54
C GLU A 102 2.27 -34.06 20.24
N ARG A 103 1.50 -33.56 19.26
CA ARG A 103 2.01 -33.18 17.93
C ARG A 103 1.84 -31.69 17.65
N ALA A 104 2.94 -31.05 17.25
CA ALA A 104 2.93 -29.69 16.74
C ALA A 104 3.00 -29.70 15.20
N MET A 105 2.22 -28.79 14.60
CA MET A 105 2.21 -28.51 13.17
C MET A 105 3.06 -27.26 12.91
N ALA A 106 3.59 -27.11 11.70
CA ALA A 106 4.50 -26.02 11.38
C ALA A 106 3.84 -24.97 10.49
N LEU A 107 4.11 -23.70 10.81
CA LEU A 107 3.93 -22.60 9.89
C LEU A 107 5.22 -22.34 9.10
N GLN A 108 5.09 -21.82 7.89
CA GLN A 108 6.21 -21.48 7.03
C GLN A 108 5.96 -20.15 6.35
N VAL A 109 7.00 -19.33 6.27
CA VAL A 109 7.02 -18.16 5.39
C VAL A 109 7.25 -18.64 3.96
N VAL A 110 6.34 -18.27 3.06
CA VAL A 110 6.39 -18.64 1.64
C VAL A 110 6.32 -17.38 0.79
N GLN A 111 6.87 -17.43 -0.41
CA GLN A 111 6.64 -16.36 -1.38
C GLN A 111 5.14 -16.29 -1.72
N SER A 112 4.58 -15.08 -1.79
CA SER A 112 3.14 -14.94 -2.06
C SER A 112 2.82 -15.45 -3.47
N PRO A 113 1.85 -16.37 -3.61
CA PRO A 113 1.42 -16.87 -4.91
C PRO A 113 0.93 -15.78 -5.88
N ASN A 114 0.38 -14.69 -5.34
CA ASN A 114 -0.19 -13.62 -6.13
C ASN A 114 0.77 -12.42 -6.32
N ASP A 115 1.83 -12.35 -5.52
CA ASP A 115 2.81 -11.25 -5.54
C ASP A 115 4.20 -11.76 -5.16
N PRO A 116 5.04 -12.13 -6.14
CA PRO A 116 6.35 -12.70 -5.86
C PRO A 116 7.30 -11.79 -5.06
N SER A 117 7.02 -10.50 -4.93
CA SER A 117 7.85 -9.61 -4.12
C SER A 117 7.43 -9.52 -2.65
N LYS A 118 6.40 -10.25 -2.24
CA LYS A 118 5.92 -10.32 -0.86
C LYS A 118 5.99 -11.76 -0.35
N VAL A 119 5.95 -11.89 0.97
CA VAL A 119 5.82 -13.17 1.66
C VAL A 119 4.44 -13.33 2.27
N ASP A 120 3.91 -14.55 2.23
CA ASP A 120 2.72 -14.98 2.93
C ASP A 120 3.07 -16.06 3.95
N ILE A 121 2.13 -16.37 4.84
CA ILE A 121 2.27 -17.47 5.80
C ILE A 121 1.47 -18.66 5.32
N ALA A 122 2.07 -19.84 5.34
CA ALA A 122 1.43 -21.08 4.98
C ALA A 122 1.54 -22.10 6.11
N TYR A 123 0.57 -23.01 6.13
CA TYR A 123 0.51 -24.16 7.00
C TYR A 123 1.10 -25.38 6.29
N LEU A 124 2.01 -26.09 6.96
CA LEU A 124 2.62 -27.32 6.44
C LEU A 124 1.92 -28.55 7.02
N THR A 125 1.34 -29.38 6.15
CA THR A 125 0.71 -30.65 6.55
C THR A 125 0.95 -31.73 5.51
N ASN A 126 1.43 -32.90 5.95
CA ASN A 126 1.72 -34.06 5.08
C ASN A 126 2.56 -33.70 3.84
N GLY A 127 3.54 -32.80 3.99
CA GLY A 127 4.40 -32.33 2.89
C GLY A 127 3.73 -31.35 1.92
N LYS A 128 2.49 -30.93 2.18
CA LYS A 128 1.77 -29.90 1.40
C LYS A 128 1.75 -28.57 2.14
N THR A 129 1.94 -27.50 1.39
CA THR A 129 1.93 -26.13 1.86
C THR A 129 0.60 -25.48 1.50
N ILE A 130 -0.16 -25.05 2.51
CA ILE A 130 -1.48 -24.44 2.34
C ILE A 130 -1.39 -22.98 2.80
N PRO A 131 -1.46 -21.98 1.91
CA PRO A 131 -1.46 -20.58 2.29
C PRO A 131 -2.60 -20.28 3.28
N LEU A 132 -2.26 -19.60 4.38
CA LEU A 132 -3.25 -19.13 5.33
C LEU A 132 -3.88 -17.83 4.83
N GLN A 133 -5.19 -17.71 5.02
CA GLN A 133 -5.86 -16.45 4.74
C GLN A 133 -5.45 -15.40 5.77
N GLN A 134 -5.33 -14.15 5.32
CA GLN A 134 -4.98 -13.02 6.18
C GLN A 134 -5.90 -12.88 7.41
N SER A 135 -7.19 -13.21 7.25
CA SER A 135 -8.17 -13.24 8.35
C SER A 135 -7.80 -14.22 9.48
N SER A 136 -7.03 -15.26 9.18
CA SER A 136 -6.56 -16.26 10.14
C SER A 136 -5.27 -15.86 10.86
N LEU A 137 -4.61 -14.79 10.40
CA LEU A 137 -3.31 -14.32 10.90
C LEU A 137 -3.46 -13.05 11.77
N GLN A 138 -4.65 -12.79 12.30
CA GLN A 138 -4.92 -11.61 13.12
C GLN A 138 -4.36 -11.75 14.54
N GLY A 139 -3.98 -10.62 15.15
CA GLY A 139 -3.50 -10.55 16.53
C GLY A 139 -2.04 -10.98 16.71
N GLY A 140 -1.46 -10.57 17.83
CA GLY A 140 -0.04 -10.74 18.13
C GLY A 140 0.89 -9.96 17.18
N ASN A 141 2.18 -10.16 17.35
CA ASN A 141 3.23 -9.52 16.56
C ASN A 141 3.09 -9.83 15.06
N LEU A 142 2.82 -11.09 14.69
CA LEU A 142 2.67 -11.51 13.29
C LEU A 142 1.54 -10.75 12.59
N GLY A 143 0.36 -10.69 13.21
CA GLY A 143 -0.77 -9.94 12.66
C GLY A 143 -0.50 -8.45 12.56
N ALA A 144 0.21 -7.88 13.54
CA ALA A 144 0.62 -6.47 13.53
C ALA A 144 1.60 -6.17 12.37
N TYR A 145 2.59 -7.04 12.12
CA TYR A 145 3.53 -6.87 11.02
C TYR A 145 2.84 -6.90 9.66
N LEU A 146 1.95 -7.86 9.44
CA LEU A 146 1.21 -7.95 8.17
C LEU A 146 0.25 -6.76 8.01
N THR A 147 -0.42 -6.34 9.08
CA THR A 147 -1.29 -5.16 9.05
C THR A 147 -0.50 -3.88 8.76
N PHE A 148 0.66 -3.70 9.38
CA PHE A 148 1.53 -2.55 9.12
C PHE A 148 2.03 -2.54 7.68
N ARG A 149 2.44 -3.69 7.14
CA ARG A 149 2.81 -3.84 5.72
C ARG A 149 1.69 -3.36 4.81
N ASP A 150 0.50 -3.93 4.97
CA ASP A 150 -0.58 -3.82 4.00
C ASP A 150 -1.38 -2.52 4.13
N GLN A 151 -1.56 -2.01 5.36
CA GLN A 151 -2.41 -0.84 5.63
C GLN A 151 -1.63 0.46 5.84
N SER A 152 -0.32 0.40 6.06
CA SER A 152 0.49 1.60 6.33
C SER A 152 1.64 1.74 5.33
N LEU A 153 2.49 0.72 5.21
CA LEU A 153 3.72 0.81 4.42
C LEU A 153 3.44 0.88 2.91
N GLU A 154 2.64 -0.04 2.37
CA GLU A 154 2.33 -0.06 0.94
C GLU A 154 1.53 1.16 0.47
N PRO A 155 0.49 1.63 1.19
CA PRO A 155 -0.17 2.88 0.85
C PRO A 155 0.78 4.09 0.90
N ALA A 156 1.72 4.14 1.85
CA ALA A 156 2.71 5.20 1.94
C ALA A 156 3.67 5.22 0.73
N ARG A 157 4.16 4.05 0.30
CA ARG A 157 4.98 3.90 -0.90
C ARG A 157 4.23 4.33 -2.15
N ASN A 158 2.99 3.87 -2.31
CA ASN A 158 2.14 4.24 -3.44
C ASN A 158 1.81 5.75 -3.46
N ALA A 159 1.58 6.36 -2.29
CA ALA A 159 1.35 7.79 -2.17
C ALA A 159 2.59 8.61 -2.58
N LEU A 160 3.78 8.24 -2.08
CA LEU A 160 5.04 8.89 -2.44
C LEU A 160 5.31 8.75 -3.95
N GLY A 161 5.15 7.54 -4.48
CA GLY A 161 5.30 7.24 -5.89
C GLY A 161 4.32 8.04 -6.77
N ARG A 162 3.06 8.21 -6.34
CA ARG A 162 2.08 9.01 -7.08
C ARG A 162 2.50 10.47 -7.19
N VAL A 163 3.06 11.05 -6.13
CA VAL A 163 3.60 12.43 -6.16
C VAL A 163 4.78 12.51 -7.13
N ALA A 164 5.72 11.56 -7.08
CA ALA A 164 6.88 11.53 -7.97
C ALA A 164 6.45 11.39 -9.45
N LEU A 165 5.55 10.46 -9.76
CA LEU A 165 5.02 10.22 -11.09
C LEU A 165 4.28 11.45 -11.63
N GLY A 166 3.44 12.08 -10.79
CA GLY A 166 2.71 13.27 -11.21
C GLY A 166 3.60 14.47 -11.45
N LEU A 167 4.61 14.69 -10.61
CA LEU A 167 5.62 15.71 -10.84
C LEU A 167 6.35 15.49 -12.17
N ALA A 168 6.87 14.27 -12.40
CA ALA A 168 7.60 13.92 -13.62
C ALA A 168 6.73 14.11 -14.87
N THR A 169 5.51 13.57 -14.85
CA THR A 169 4.59 13.64 -15.98
C THR A 169 4.19 15.08 -16.28
N SER A 170 3.87 15.88 -15.25
CA SER A 170 3.39 17.26 -15.46
C SER A 170 4.51 18.17 -15.96
N LEU A 171 5.73 18.02 -15.43
CA LEU A 171 6.90 18.75 -15.94
C LEU A 171 7.24 18.36 -17.37
N ASN A 172 7.20 17.07 -17.69
CA ASN A 172 7.44 16.60 -19.06
C ASN A 172 6.40 17.15 -20.03
N GLN A 173 5.12 17.02 -19.69
CA GLN A 173 4.03 17.52 -20.52
C GLN A 173 4.15 19.03 -20.74
N GLN A 174 4.41 19.81 -19.69
CA GLN A 174 4.57 21.26 -19.85
C GLN A 174 5.83 21.63 -20.64
N ASN A 175 6.94 20.91 -20.46
CA ASN A 175 8.14 21.17 -21.26
C ASN A 175 7.87 20.92 -22.75
N GLN A 176 7.12 19.86 -23.09
CA GLN A 176 6.72 19.56 -24.46
C GLN A 176 5.84 20.64 -25.12
N LEU A 177 5.17 21.49 -24.34
CA LEU A 177 4.38 22.62 -24.87
C LEU A 177 5.23 23.86 -25.19
N GLY A 178 6.52 23.84 -24.87
CA GLY A 178 7.45 24.93 -25.13
C GLY A 178 8.42 24.63 -26.27
N GLN A 179 9.31 25.59 -26.50
CA GLN A 179 10.55 25.41 -27.27
C GLN A 179 11.78 25.92 -26.49
N ASP A 180 12.93 25.32 -26.76
CA ASP A 180 14.21 25.71 -26.18
C ASP A 180 14.84 26.95 -26.85
N LEU A 181 16.05 27.33 -26.41
CA LEU A 181 16.77 28.49 -26.94
C LEU A 181 17.11 28.36 -28.44
N GLN A 182 17.22 27.13 -28.93
CA GLN A 182 17.49 26.82 -30.34
C GLN A 182 16.20 26.70 -31.17
N GLY A 183 15.03 26.89 -30.55
CA GLY A 183 13.73 26.76 -31.21
C GLY A 183 13.27 25.31 -31.37
N VAL A 184 13.94 24.35 -30.72
CA VAL A 184 13.53 22.95 -30.74
C VAL A 184 12.41 22.75 -29.73
N LEU A 185 11.35 22.04 -30.12
CA LEU A 185 10.24 21.70 -29.21
C LEU A 185 10.74 20.88 -28.02
N GLY A 186 10.21 21.16 -26.84
CA GLY A 186 10.65 20.50 -25.61
C GLY A 186 10.41 18.99 -25.61
N GLY A 187 11.32 18.26 -24.97
CA GLY A 187 11.17 16.84 -24.71
C GLY A 187 10.81 16.55 -23.24
N SER A 188 10.88 15.28 -22.87
CA SER A 188 10.80 14.88 -21.46
C SER A 188 12.05 15.30 -20.69
N LEU A 189 11.86 15.87 -19.50
CA LEU A 189 12.92 16.29 -18.58
C LEU A 189 13.26 15.19 -17.56
N LEU A 190 12.25 14.42 -17.16
CA LEU A 190 12.31 13.38 -16.15
C LEU A 190 11.85 12.05 -16.72
N VAL A 191 12.37 10.95 -16.18
CA VAL A 191 11.81 9.61 -16.43
C VAL A 191 10.42 9.55 -15.80
N ALA A 192 9.40 9.26 -16.61
CA ALA A 192 8.08 8.89 -16.13
C ALA A 192 8.08 7.37 -15.93
N ALA A 193 8.14 6.92 -14.68
CA ALA A 193 8.22 5.51 -14.35
C ALA A 193 6.98 4.77 -14.86
N ALA A 194 7.20 3.62 -15.50
CA ALA A 194 6.13 2.74 -15.92
C ALA A 194 5.56 1.96 -14.71
N PRO A 195 4.27 1.62 -14.72
CA PRO A 195 3.72 0.63 -13.80
C PRO A 195 4.52 -0.67 -13.83
N ARG A 196 4.71 -1.28 -12.65
CA ARG A 196 5.26 -2.64 -12.57
C ARG A 196 4.13 -3.65 -12.58
N VAL A 197 4.31 -4.71 -13.37
CA VAL A 197 3.40 -5.84 -13.45
C VAL A 197 4.20 -7.10 -13.14
N ASP A 198 3.82 -7.81 -12.09
CA ASP A 198 4.45 -9.05 -11.66
C ASP A 198 3.50 -10.23 -11.87
N LYS A 199 3.99 -11.27 -12.54
CA LYS A 199 3.26 -12.53 -12.75
C LYS A 199 3.17 -13.30 -11.44
N GLY A 200 1.98 -13.78 -11.08
CA GLY A 200 1.80 -14.67 -9.92
C GLY A 200 2.63 -15.95 -10.06
N ALA A 201 3.22 -16.40 -8.94
CA ALA A 201 4.12 -17.56 -8.92
C ALA A 201 3.41 -18.88 -9.31
N ASN A 202 2.10 -18.95 -9.10
CA ASN A 202 1.29 -20.13 -9.42
C ASN A 202 0.59 -20.05 -10.78
N ASN A 203 0.87 -19.02 -11.58
CA ASN A 203 0.24 -18.88 -12.89
C ASN A 203 0.69 -19.99 -13.83
N THR A 204 -0.28 -20.62 -14.48
CA THR A 204 -0.05 -21.70 -15.46
C THR A 204 -0.19 -21.21 -16.90
N GLY A 205 -0.87 -20.08 -17.11
CA GLY A 205 -1.00 -19.45 -18.43
C GLY A 205 0.30 -18.82 -18.93
N THR A 206 0.28 -18.48 -20.22
CA THR A 206 1.42 -17.92 -20.97
C THR A 206 1.35 -16.40 -21.10
N ALA A 207 0.33 -15.75 -20.53
CA ALA A 207 0.15 -14.31 -20.62
C ALA A 207 1.38 -13.53 -20.16
N THR A 208 1.74 -12.51 -20.94
CA THR A 208 2.60 -11.41 -20.55
C THR A 208 1.77 -10.13 -20.57
N LEU A 209 1.77 -9.41 -19.45
CA LEU A 209 0.99 -8.19 -19.29
C LEU A 209 1.91 -7.00 -19.05
N SER A 210 1.50 -5.85 -19.58
CA SER A 210 2.06 -4.55 -19.26
C SER A 210 0.95 -3.63 -18.74
N ALA A 211 1.35 -2.53 -18.12
CA ALA A 211 0.44 -1.47 -17.75
C ALA A 211 1.02 -0.11 -18.14
N SER A 212 0.16 0.86 -18.40
CA SER A 212 0.55 2.21 -18.81
C SER A 212 -0.29 3.26 -18.11
N ILE A 213 0.27 4.44 -17.86
CA ILE A 213 -0.46 5.52 -17.20
C ILE A 213 -1.33 6.23 -18.23
N ALA A 214 -2.64 6.19 -18.05
CA ALA A 214 -3.60 6.91 -18.89
C ALA A 214 -3.88 8.31 -18.32
N SER A 215 -4.00 8.43 -17.00
CA SER A 215 -4.23 9.69 -16.31
C SER A 215 -3.64 9.67 -14.91
N VAL A 216 -2.64 10.51 -14.67
CA VAL A 216 -2.03 10.67 -13.35
C VAL A 216 -3.04 11.15 -12.32
N SER A 217 -3.98 12.02 -12.71
CA SER A 217 -4.93 12.60 -11.75
C SER A 217 -5.86 11.53 -11.16
N ALA A 218 -6.19 10.49 -11.93
CA ALA A 218 -7.07 9.41 -11.49
C ALA A 218 -6.38 8.32 -10.65
N LEU A 219 -5.03 8.33 -10.56
CA LEU A 219 -4.28 7.31 -9.82
C LEU A 219 -4.58 7.35 -8.31
N THR A 220 -4.82 6.17 -7.74
CA THR A 220 -4.96 5.99 -6.29
C THR A 220 -3.61 5.73 -5.60
N THR A 221 -3.63 5.49 -4.28
CA THR A 221 -2.46 5.09 -3.49
C THR A 221 -2.48 3.59 -3.20
N SER A 222 -2.82 2.77 -4.18
CA SER A 222 -2.97 1.32 -4.01
C SER A 222 -2.22 0.53 -5.07
N ASP A 223 -1.77 -0.65 -4.67
CA ASP A 223 -1.48 -1.76 -5.57
C ASP A 223 -2.79 -2.44 -5.99
N TYR A 224 -2.73 -3.23 -7.06
CA TYR A 224 -3.88 -3.94 -7.60
C TYR A 224 -3.54 -5.39 -7.90
N GLN A 225 -4.55 -6.24 -7.90
CA GLN A 225 -4.46 -7.63 -8.32
C GLN A 225 -5.45 -7.90 -9.45
N LEU A 226 -4.95 -8.28 -10.61
CA LEU A 226 -5.76 -8.82 -11.70
C LEU A 226 -5.87 -10.33 -11.53
N LYS A 227 -7.09 -10.88 -11.63
CA LYS A 227 -7.35 -12.33 -11.64
C LYS A 227 -8.19 -12.71 -12.85
N PHE A 228 -7.98 -13.92 -13.36
CA PHE A 228 -8.82 -14.52 -14.39
C PHE A 228 -9.46 -15.81 -13.86
N ASP A 229 -10.79 -15.91 -13.87
CA ASP A 229 -11.51 -17.08 -13.35
C ASP A 229 -11.75 -18.17 -14.40
N GLY A 230 -11.27 -17.98 -15.63
CA GLY A 230 -11.53 -18.83 -16.79
C GLY A 230 -12.55 -18.24 -17.77
N ALA A 231 -13.31 -17.23 -17.35
CA ALA A 231 -14.30 -16.52 -18.15
C ALA A 231 -14.16 -14.99 -18.08
N HIS A 232 -13.86 -14.44 -16.91
CA HIS A 232 -13.81 -13.01 -16.65
C HIS A 232 -12.51 -12.58 -15.97
N TYR A 233 -12.08 -11.38 -16.32
CA TYR A 233 -11.01 -10.65 -15.67
C TYR A 233 -11.58 -9.77 -14.56
N THR A 234 -11.04 -9.88 -13.35
CA THR A 234 -11.43 -9.05 -12.21
C THR A 234 -10.20 -8.35 -11.64
N MET A 235 -10.30 -7.03 -11.48
CA MET A 235 -9.31 -6.21 -10.81
C MET A 235 -9.72 -5.94 -9.37
N THR A 236 -8.82 -6.20 -8.43
CA THR A 236 -9.01 -5.89 -7.00
C THR A 236 -8.05 -4.79 -6.59
N ARG A 237 -8.57 -3.67 -6.09
CA ARG A 237 -7.76 -2.64 -5.43
C ARG A 237 -7.40 -3.10 -4.02
N LEU A 238 -6.10 -3.23 -3.71
CA LEU A 238 -5.67 -3.88 -2.47
C LEU A 238 -5.83 -3.01 -1.21
N SER A 239 -5.94 -1.69 -1.34
CA SER A 239 -6.13 -0.80 -0.19
C SER A 239 -7.50 -0.92 0.48
N ASP A 240 -8.53 -1.27 -0.29
CA ASP A 240 -9.93 -1.31 0.18
C ASP A 240 -10.70 -2.57 -0.28
N ASN A 241 -10.04 -3.47 -1.02
CA ASN A 241 -10.62 -4.65 -1.65
C ASN A 241 -11.76 -4.35 -2.65
N ALA A 242 -11.80 -3.13 -3.20
CA ALA A 242 -12.79 -2.80 -4.23
C ALA A 242 -12.56 -3.64 -5.50
N LEU A 243 -13.62 -4.30 -5.96
CA LEU A 243 -13.61 -5.15 -7.15
C LEU A 243 -14.13 -4.40 -8.37
N THR A 244 -13.43 -4.52 -9.48
CA THR A 244 -13.85 -4.04 -10.80
C THR A 244 -13.86 -5.22 -11.77
N ASN A 245 -15.03 -5.55 -12.31
CA ASN A 245 -15.15 -6.56 -13.37
C ASN A 245 -14.75 -5.94 -14.71
N LEU A 246 -13.73 -6.49 -15.36
CA LEU A 246 -13.20 -6.02 -16.65
C LEU A 246 -13.78 -6.79 -17.85
N GLY A 247 -14.70 -7.74 -17.59
CA GLY A 247 -15.34 -8.55 -18.63
C GLY A 247 -14.48 -9.71 -19.11
N ALA A 248 -14.81 -10.25 -20.29
CA ALA A 248 -14.18 -11.46 -20.84
C ALA A 248 -12.95 -11.21 -21.71
N SER A 249 -12.59 -9.95 -21.97
CA SER A 249 -11.47 -9.57 -22.83
C SER A 249 -10.75 -8.35 -22.26
N LEU A 250 -9.42 -8.35 -22.33
CA LEU A 250 -8.58 -7.17 -22.08
C LEU A 250 -8.33 -6.35 -23.36
N VAL A 251 -9.09 -6.61 -24.42
CA VAL A 251 -9.00 -5.90 -25.71
C VAL A 251 -10.37 -5.27 -26.04
N PRO A 252 -10.46 -3.93 -26.16
CA PRO A 252 -9.39 -2.95 -25.96
C PRO A 252 -8.89 -2.90 -24.50
N ALA A 253 -7.67 -2.41 -24.29
CA ALA A 253 -7.04 -2.32 -22.97
C ALA A 253 -7.93 -1.55 -21.99
N PRO A 254 -8.44 -2.18 -20.91
CA PRO A 254 -9.31 -1.52 -19.97
C PRO A 254 -8.52 -0.49 -19.15
N THR A 255 -9.15 0.66 -18.89
CA THR A 255 -8.64 1.68 -17.96
C THR A 255 -9.23 1.45 -16.57
N VAL A 256 -8.37 1.33 -15.57
CA VAL A 256 -8.74 1.24 -14.15
C VAL A 256 -8.01 2.35 -13.42
N ASP A 257 -8.74 3.22 -12.71
CA ASP A 257 -8.16 4.21 -11.80
C ASP A 257 -6.92 4.96 -12.36
N GLY A 258 -6.98 5.38 -13.63
CA GLY A 258 -5.92 6.15 -14.28
C GLY A 258 -4.78 5.38 -14.94
N PHE A 259 -4.80 4.04 -14.96
CA PHE A 259 -3.86 3.23 -15.74
C PHE A 259 -4.59 2.22 -16.63
N THR A 260 -3.97 1.81 -17.74
CA THR A 260 -4.45 0.73 -18.60
C THR A 260 -3.68 -0.56 -18.33
N VAL A 261 -4.32 -1.69 -18.62
CA VAL A 261 -3.68 -3.01 -18.60
C VAL A 261 -3.72 -3.59 -20.01
N ASN A 262 -2.55 -3.97 -20.54
CA ASN A 262 -2.42 -4.55 -21.86
C ASN A 262 -2.04 -6.02 -21.76
N LEU A 263 -2.71 -6.86 -22.54
CA LEU A 263 -2.25 -8.21 -22.83
C LEU A 263 -1.30 -8.15 -24.02
N ASP A 264 0.00 -8.22 -23.75
CA ASP A 264 1.04 -8.06 -24.78
C ASP A 264 1.18 -9.33 -25.62
N ALA A 265 1.09 -10.50 -24.98
CA ALA A 265 1.14 -11.81 -25.62
C ALA A 265 0.54 -12.90 -24.73
N GLY A 266 0.22 -14.05 -25.33
CA GLY A 266 -0.27 -15.23 -24.63
C GLY A 266 -1.70 -15.09 -24.09
N ALA A 267 -2.08 -15.97 -23.17
CA ALA A 267 -3.38 -15.94 -22.50
C ALA A 267 -3.25 -16.35 -21.04
N MET A 268 -4.11 -15.77 -20.19
CA MET A 268 -4.24 -16.20 -18.79
C MET A 268 -5.02 -17.51 -18.73
N ALA A 269 -4.59 -18.44 -17.89
CA ALA A 269 -5.35 -19.62 -17.53
C ALA A 269 -6.27 -19.34 -16.32
N ALA A 270 -7.31 -20.16 -16.14
CA ALA A 270 -8.18 -20.02 -14.97
C ALA A 270 -7.37 -20.14 -13.67
N GLY A 271 -7.53 -19.16 -12.78
CA GLY A 271 -6.78 -19.04 -11.53
C GLY A 271 -5.50 -18.21 -11.62
N ASP A 272 -5.07 -17.80 -12.82
CA ASP A 272 -3.91 -16.91 -12.97
C ASP A 272 -4.17 -15.54 -12.32
N SER A 273 -3.11 -14.94 -11.78
CA SER A 273 -3.13 -13.62 -11.16
C SER A 273 -1.90 -12.78 -11.50
N PHE A 274 -2.05 -11.45 -11.54
CA PHE A 274 -0.95 -10.51 -11.71
C PHE A 274 -1.06 -9.39 -10.67
N SER A 275 0.06 -9.06 -10.02
CA SER A 275 0.16 -7.88 -9.16
C SER A 275 0.56 -6.68 -10.02
N ILE A 276 -0.14 -5.57 -9.88
CA ILE A 276 0.07 -4.34 -10.65
C ILE A 276 0.31 -3.20 -9.67
N ARG A 277 1.44 -2.51 -9.84
CA ARG A 277 1.84 -1.34 -9.04
C ARG A 277 1.95 -0.12 -9.94
N PRO A 278 0.89 0.69 -10.06
CA PRO A 278 0.90 1.85 -10.94
C PRO A 278 1.88 2.93 -10.48
N THR A 279 2.06 3.09 -9.16
CA THR A 279 2.82 4.22 -8.61
C THR A 279 3.98 3.84 -7.71
N ALA A 280 3.96 2.70 -7.01
CA ALA A 280 4.94 2.37 -5.95
C ALA A 280 6.42 2.56 -6.35
N ASN A 281 6.80 2.26 -7.59
CA ASN A 281 8.19 2.35 -8.02
C ASN A 281 8.59 3.75 -8.54
N ALA A 282 7.65 4.66 -8.73
CA ALA A 282 7.95 5.94 -9.36
C ALA A 282 8.90 6.82 -8.53
N ALA A 283 8.89 6.70 -7.20
CA ALA A 283 9.83 7.43 -6.34
C ALA A 283 11.27 6.87 -6.44
N ARG A 284 11.41 5.56 -6.66
CA ARG A 284 12.69 4.88 -6.92
C ARG A 284 13.26 5.24 -8.29
N ASP A 285 12.39 5.19 -9.31
CA ASP A 285 12.78 5.21 -10.71
C ASP A 285 12.78 6.62 -11.32
N ILE A 286 12.30 7.63 -10.59
CA ILE A 286 12.39 9.02 -11.05
C ILE A 286 13.87 9.39 -11.25
N ALA A 287 14.18 9.93 -12.43
CA ALA A 287 15.52 10.33 -12.79
C ALA A 287 15.47 11.52 -13.76
N LEU A 288 16.55 12.31 -13.83
CA LEU A 288 16.72 13.29 -14.90
C LEU A 288 17.07 12.56 -16.19
N LEU A 289 16.31 12.83 -17.26
CA LEU A 289 16.65 12.36 -18.61
C LEU A 289 17.77 13.18 -19.22
N ASN A 290 17.82 14.47 -18.89
CA ASN A 290 18.87 15.36 -19.32
C ASN A 290 19.24 16.35 -18.20
N ASN A 291 20.53 16.62 -18.05
CA ASN A 291 21.05 17.62 -17.11
C ASN A 291 21.50 18.91 -17.81
N ASP A 292 21.30 19.01 -19.13
CA ASP A 292 21.56 20.20 -19.94
C ASP A 292 20.43 21.23 -19.76
N PRO A 293 20.70 22.39 -19.14
CA PRO A 293 19.71 23.46 -18.98
C PRO A 293 19.17 23.98 -20.31
N ALA A 294 19.93 23.83 -21.42
CA ALA A 294 19.49 24.25 -22.74
C ALA A 294 18.31 23.43 -23.26
N LYS A 295 17.98 22.28 -22.65
CA LYS A 295 16.77 21.49 -22.99
C LYS A 295 15.50 21.94 -22.27
N LEU A 296 15.60 22.95 -21.41
CA LEU A 296 14.42 23.60 -20.84
C LEU A 296 13.74 24.45 -21.91
N ALA A 297 12.52 24.07 -22.24
CA ALA A 297 11.73 24.70 -23.25
C ALA A 297 11.01 25.93 -22.66
N THR A 298 11.73 27.05 -22.49
CA THR A 298 11.22 28.19 -21.70
C THR A 298 10.21 29.05 -22.44
N ALA A 299 10.30 29.10 -23.77
CA ALA A 299 9.48 29.93 -24.63
C ALA A 299 8.25 29.19 -25.15
N ALA A 300 7.19 29.91 -25.51
CA ALA A 300 6.12 29.29 -26.31
C ALA A 300 6.56 29.14 -27.78
N PRO A 301 6.17 28.06 -28.47
CA PRO A 301 6.60 27.77 -29.83
C PRO A 301 5.94 28.62 -30.91
N ILE A 302 4.92 29.41 -30.53
CA ILE A 302 4.17 30.29 -31.42
C ILE A 302 4.32 31.75 -31.01
N ARG A 303 4.14 32.65 -31.98
CA ARG A 303 4.04 34.09 -31.77
C ARG A 303 2.86 34.63 -32.55
N THR A 304 2.12 35.54 -31.93
CA THR A 304 1.05 36.29 -32.59
C THR A 304 1.53 37.69 -32.97
N SER A 305 0.93 38.26 -34.01
CA SER A 305 1.19 39.64 -34.44
C SER A 305 -0.05 40.25 -35.10
N ALA A 306 -0.17 41.56 -35.05
CA ALA A 306 -1.15 42.34 -35.81
C ALA A 306 -0.44 42.97 -37.01
N ALA A 307 -1.08 42.99 -38.18
CA ALA A 307 -0.52 43.70 -39.32
C ALA A 307 -0.49 45.20 -39.05
N LEU A 308 0.59 45.87 -39.45
CA LEU A 308 0.77 47.32 -39.26
C LEU A 308 -0.23 48.15 -40.08
N THR A 309 -0.88 47.52 -41.06
CA THR A 309 -1.93 48.10 -41.90
C THR A 309 -3.32 48.02 -41.28
N ASN A 310 -3.48 47.41 -40.10
CA ASN A 310 -4.76 47.33 -39.43
C ASN A 310 -5.28 48.74 -39.09
N LEU A 311 -6.54 49.00 -39.43
CA LEU A 311 -7.22 50.27 -39.19
C LEU A 311 -8.16 50.21 -37.98
N GLY A 312 -8.60 49.01 -37.60
CA GLY A 312 -9.43 48.79 -36.42
C GLY A 312 -8.68 48.89 -35.10
N THR A 313 -9.44 48.78 -34.00
CA THR A 313 -8.90 48.81 -32.63
C THR A 313 -8.59 47.41 -32.09
N ALA A 314 -8.75 46.38 -32.92
CA ALA A 314 -8.63 44.99 -32.52
C ALA A 314 -7.19 44.63 -32.11
N LYS A 315 -7.04 43.88 -31.01
CA LYS A 315 -5.76 43.43 -30.47
C LYS A 315 -5.79 41.92 -30.27
N ILE A 316 -4.71 41.25 -30.66
CA ILE A 316 -4.51 39.81 -30.45
C ILE A 316 -3.68 39.57 -29.18
N THR A 317 -4.05 38.56 -28.39
CA THR A 317 -3.23 38.12 -27.25
C THR A 317 -2.04 37.28 -27.74
N ALA A 318 -1.05 37.04 -26.87
CA ALA A 318 0.16 36.29 -27.24
C ALA A 318 -0.10 34.82 -27.66
N GLY A 319 -1.28 34.30 -27.33
CA GLY A 319 -1.67 32.90 -27.53
C GLY A 319 -0.97 31.92 -26.58
N THR A 320 -1.57 30.74 -26.44
CA THR A 320 -1.06 29.60 -25.68
C THR A 320 -1.14 28.34 -26.53
N VAL A 321 -0.24 27.39 -26.28
CA VAL A 321 -0.34 26.05 -26.85
C VAL A 321 -1.35 25.24 -26.04
N ASN A 322 -2.19 24.47 -26.71
CA ASN A 322 -3.23 23.68 -26.05
C ASN A 322 -2.59 22.45 -25.39
N ALA A 323 -2.95 22.22 -24.13
CA ALA A 323 -2.57 21.04 -23.35
C ALA A 323 -3.70 20.00 -23.35
N PRO A 324 -3.40 18.73 -23.05
CA PRO A 324 -2.06 18.13 -22.95
C PRO A 324 -1.48 17.79 -24.34
N PRO A 325 -0.16 17.46 -24.44
CA PRO A 325 0.40 16.80 -25.62
C PRO A 325 -0.38 15.52 -26.02
N PRO A 326 -0.29 15.04 -27.28
CA PRO A 326 0.69 15.41 -28.30
C PRO A 326 0.42 16.76 -28.96
N LEU A 327 1.48 17.41 -29.44
CA LEU A 327 1.37 18.65 -30.20
C LEU A 327 0.74 18.39 -31.58
N ASN A 328 -0.04 19.35 -32.07
CA ASN A 328 -0.51 19.33 -33.44
C ASN A 328 0.68 19.48 -34.41
N ALA A 329 0.73 18.66 -35.47
CA ALA A 329 1.82 18.68 -36.45
C ALA A 329 1.99 20.04 -37.16
N ASN A 330 0.91 20.84 -37.23
CA ASN A 330 0.91 22.17 -37.86
C ASN A 330 1.06 23.32 -36.86
N LEU A 331 1.46 23.05 -35.60
CA LEU A 331 1.53 24.05 -34.52
C LEU A 331 2.30 25.32 -34.91
N GLN A 332 3.42 25.14 -35.61
CA GLN A 332 4.32 26.21 -36.02
C GLN A 332 4.07 26.68 -37.47
N ALA A 333 3.10 26.10 -38.18
CA ALA A 333 2.76 26.53 -39.53
C ALA A 333 2.14 27.94 -39.50
N PRO A 334 2.53 28.84 -40.42
CA PRO A 334 2.01 30.19 -40.45
C PRO A 334 0.50 30.18 -40.78
N LEU A 335 -0.26 30.97 -40.05
CA LEU A 335 -1.70 31.12 -40.19
C LEU A 335 -2.09 32.59 -40.10
N SER A 336 -2.97 33.03 -40.98
CA SER A 336 -3.49 34.40 -41.02
C SER A 336 -4.99 34.43 -40.79
N ILE A 337 -5.43 35.28 -39.87
CA ILE A 337 -6.82 35.61 -39.57
C ILE A 337 -7.08 36.96 -40.21
N THR A 338 -7.94 37.01 -41.22
CA THR A 338 -8.28 38.26 -41.92
C THR A 338 -9.75 38.59 -41.73
N PHE A 339 -10.03 39.76 -41.20
CA PHE A 339 -11.40 40.24 -41.00
C PHE A 339 -12.02 40.66 -42.34
N THR A 340 -13.21 40.15 -42.63
CA THR A 340 -14.00 40.54 -43.80
C THR A 340 -15.08 41.55 -43.42
N SER A 341 -15.42 41.64 -42.14
CA SER A 341 -16.26 42.67 -41.53
C SER A 341 -15.92 42.83 -40.04
N ALA A 342 -16.62 43.74 -39.34
CA ALA A 342 -16.50 43.89 -37.89
C ALA A 342 -16.95 42.65 -37.08
N THR A 343 -17.64 41.70 -37.72
CA THR A 343 -18.23 40.52 -37.06
C THR A 343 -17.87 39.20 -37.72
N THR A 344 -17.01 39.19 -38.76
CA THR A 344 -16.62 37.97 -39.46
C THR A 344 -15.17 38.00 -39.93
N PHE A 345 -14.52 36.83 -39.90
CA PHE A 345 -13.15 36.65 -40.39
C PHE A 345 -13.00 35.35 -41.16
N THR A 346 -11.96 35.28 -42.00
CA THR A 346 -11.52 34.06 -42.67
C THR A 346 -10.15 33.66 -42.15
N VAL A 347 -9.83 32.37 -42.26
CA VAL A 347 -8.55 31.82 -41.77
C VAL A 347 -7.83 31.10 -42.90
N VAL A 348 -6.61 31.56 -43.22
CA VAL A 348 -5.73 30.92 -44.20
C VAL A 348 -4.62 30.18 -43.44
N GLY A 349 -4.42 28.89 -43.75
CA GLY A 349 -3.41 28.03 -43.09
C GLY A 349 -3.96 27.13 -41.96
N ALA A 350 -5.26 27.18 -41.69
CA ALA A 350 -5.90 26.23 -40.78
C ALA A 350 -5.94 24.81 -41.37
N VAL A 351 -5.69 23.80 -40.53
CA VAL A 351 -5.79 22.38 -40.89
C VAL A 351 -6.73 21.68 -39.91
N PRO A 352 -7.93 21.20 -40.33
CA PRO A 352 -8.48 21.33 -41.69
C PRO A 352 -8.83 22.78 -42.03
N ALA A 353 -8.95 23.07 -43.33
CA ALA A 353 -9.39 24.38 -43.79
C ALA A 353 -10.80 24.69 -43.28
N VAL A 354 -11.02 25.95 -42.91
CA VAL A 354 -12.31 26.42 -42.40
C VAL A 354 -12.86 27.54 -43.27
N GLY A 355 -14.19 27.62 -43.36
CA GLY A 355 -14.88 28.74 -44.00
C GLY A 355 -14.85 30.01 -43.14
N ALA A 356 -15.62 31.02 -43.54
CA ALA A 356 -15.79 32.24 -42.75
C ALA A 356 -16.32 31.91 -41.34
N GLN A 357 -15.74 32.55 -40.34
CA GLN A 357 -16.06 32.39 -38.93
C GLN A 357 -16.71 33.67 -38.39
N THR A 358 -17.61 33.51 -37.43
CA THR A 358 -18.17 34.64 -36.69
C THR A 358 -17.17 35.14 -35.65
N TYR A 359 -17.03 36.45 -35.56
CA TYR A 359 -16.22 37.12 -34.55
C TYR A 359 -17.08 37.62 -33.40
N THR A 360 -16.66 37.26 -32.20
CA THR A 360 -17.13 37.85 -30.96
C THR A 360 -15.90 38.34 -30.19
N PRO A 361 -15.83 39.62 -29.80
CA PRO A 361 -14.67 40.15 -29.07
C PRO A 361 -14.34 39.34 -27.82
N GLY A 362 -13.09 38.92 -27.67
CA GLY A 362 -12.58 38.17 -26.53
C GLY A 362 -12.90 36.67 -26.54
N GLN A 363 -13.67 36.18 -27.51
CA GLN A 363 -13.85 34.73 -27.67
C GLN A 363 -12.53 34.06 -28.06
N ALA A 364 -12.37 32.82 -27.59
CA ALA A 364 -11.22 31.98 -27.92
C ALA A 364 -11.25 31.63 -29.41
N ILE A 365 -10.11 31.80 -30.07
CA ILE A 365 -9.86 31.39 -31.44
C ILE A 365 -8.78 30.32 -31.40
N SER A 366 -9.11 29.10 -31.80
CA SER A 366 -8.23 27.93 -31.69
C SER A 366 -8.05 27.24 -33.02
N PHE A 367 -6.80 27.16 -33.48
CA PHE A 367 -6.40 26.45 -34.69
C PHE A 367 -5.05 25.78 -34.48
N ASN A 368 -4.77 24.71 -35.23
CA ASN A 368 -3.47 24.03 -35.27
C ASN A 368 -2.85 23.76 -33.87
N GLY A 369 -3.66 23.45 -32.85
CA GLY A 369 -3.17 23.12 -31.51
C GLY A 369 -2.80 24.31 -30.61
N TRP A 370 -3.11 25.54 -30.99
CA TRP A 370 -2.99 26.72 -30.14
C TRP A 370 -4.32 27.44 -29.96
N THR A 371 -4.38 28.33 -28.98
CA THR A 371 -5.53 29.21 -28.71
C THR A 371 -5.05 30.63 -28.50
N THR A 372 -5.73 31.60 -29.10
CA THR A 372 -5.54 33.04 -28.87
C THR A 372 -6.90 33.73 -28.69
N GLN A 373 -6.89 35.02 -28.37
CA GLN A 373 -8.08 35.85 -28.31
C GLN A 373 -7.82 37.14 -29.07
N ILE A 374 -8.84 37.61 -29.79
CA ILE A 374 -8.84 38.94 -30.41
C ILE A 374 -9.96 39.73 -29.75
N SER A 375 -9.66 40.92 -29.25
CA SER A 375 -10.63 41.83 -28.62
C SER A 375 -10.58 43.21 -29.26
N GLY A 376 -11.67 43.98 -29.17
CA GLY A 376 -11.83 45.27 -29.86
C GLY A 376 -12.63 45.15 -31.16
N THR A 377 -12.63 46.22 -31.95
CA THR A 377 -13.45 46.34 -33.16
C THR A 377 -12.56 46.33 -34.41
N PRO A 378 -12.50 45.21 -35.15
CA PRO A 378 -11.74 45.13 -36.38
C PRO A 378 -12.48 45.80 -37.54
N VAL A 379 -11.72 46.22 -38.55
CA VAL A 379 -12.23 46.70 -39.84
C VAL A 379 -11.95 45.63 -40.91
N ALA A 380 -12.77 45.60 -41.96
CA ALA A 380 -12.52 44.73 -43.11
C ALA A 380 -11.11 44.98 -43.68
N GLY A 381 -10.32 43.92 -43.83
CA GLY A 381 -8.91 43.97 -44.21
C GLY A 381 -7.92 43.90 -43.05
N ASP A 382 -8.36 44.08 -41.79
CA ASP A 382 -7.49 43.87 -40.64
C ASP A 382 -7.03 42.39 -40.59
N ALA A 383 -5.72 42.20 -40.37
CA ALA A 383 -5.11 40.88 -40.33
C ALA A 383 -4.31 40.65 -39.04
N PHE A 384 -4.39 39.43 -38.53
CA PHE A 384 -3.61 38.94 -37.41
C PHE A 384 -2.96 37.62 -37.79
N ASN A 385 -1.69 37.45 -37.45
CA ASN A 385 -0.92 36.28 -37.84
C ASN A 385 -0.48 35.49 -36.61
N VAL A 386 -0.46 34.17 -36.77
CA VAL A 386 0.17 33.24 -35.83
C VAL A 386 1.21 32.44 -36.60
N ALA A 387 2.45 32.39 -36.11
CA ALA A 387 3.55 31.69 -36.76
C ALA A 387 4.53 31.13 -35.72
N ALA A 388 5.52 30.36 -36.19
CA ALA A 388 6.64 29.92 -35.37
C ALA A 388 7.32 31.09 -34.65
N ASN A 389 7.66 30.91 -33.37
CA ASN A 389 8.39 31.91 -32.59
C ASN A 389 9.89 31.86 -32.88
N THR A 390 10.30 32.29 -34.08
CA THR A 390 11.71 32.43 -34.44
C THR A 390 12.30 33.66 -33.71
N ASN A 391 13.41 33.51 -32.99
CA ASN A 391 14.01 34.53 -32.09
C ASN A 391 13.27 34.73 -30.75
N ALA A 392 12.91 33.62 -30.09
CA ALA A 392 12.24 33.62 -28.80
C ALA A 392 13.12 34.06 -27.60
N THR A 393 14.22 34.76 -27.83
CA THR A 393 15.11 35.25 -26.77
C THR A 393 14.33 36.12 -25.79
N GLY A 394 14.36 35.75 -24.51
CA GLY A 394 13.62 36.44 -23.45
C GLY A 394 12.16 36.03 -23.27
N ASP A 395 11.62 35.14 -24.13
CA ASP A 395 10.28 34.58 -23.92
C ASP A 395 10.33 33.50 -22.82
N ASN A 396 9.60 33.76 -21.74
CA ASN A 396 9.51 32.89 -20.56
C ASN A 396 8.09 32.34 -20.33
N ARG A 397 7.21 32.42 -21.34
CA ARG A 397 5.79 32.03 -21.18
C ARG A 397 5.63 30.59 -20.74
N ASN A 398 6.39 29.65 -21.31
CA ASN A 398 6.24 28.23 -20.98
C ASN A 398 6.82 27.89 -19.60
N VAL A 399 7.98 28.47 -19.23
CA VAL A 399 8.55 28.25 -17.90
C VAL A 399 7.69 28.89 -16.79
N LEU A 400 6.99 29.99 -17.07
CA LEU A 400 6.02 30.57 -16.13
C LEU A 400 4.83 29.63 -15.90
N LEU A 401 4.31 28.99 -16.96
CA LEU A 401 3.27 27.96 -16.84
C LEU A 401 3.79 26.73 -16.07
N MET A 402 5.04 26.33 -16.31
CA MET A 402 5.71 25.25 -15.58
C MET A 402 5.84 25.55 -14.08
N ALA A 403 6.23 26.77 -13.71
CA ALA A 403 6.23 27.21 -12.31
C ALA A 403 4.81 27.22 -11.71
N GLY A 404 3.81 27.55 -12.53
CA GLY A 404 2.39 27.52 -12.16
C GLY A 404 1.86 26.15 -11.75
N LEU A 405 2.47 25.04 -12.23
CA LEU A 405 2.08 23.67 -11.90
C LEU A 405 2.08 23.40 -10.39
N GLN A 406 2.96 24.06 -9.62
CA GLN A 406 3.02 23.90 -8.16
C GLN A 406 1.69 24.24 -7.48
N LYS A 407 0.91 25.16 -8.05
CA LYS A 407 -0.37 25.62 -7.50
C LYS A 407 -1.58 24.88 -8.05
N GLN A 408 -1.39 24.06 -9.09
CA GLN A 408 -2.49 23.34 -9.72
C GLN A 408 -2.83 22.06 -8.95
N ASN A 409 -4.12 21.74 -8.93
CA ASN A 409 -4.58 20.47 -8.41
C ASN A 409 -4.52 19.43 -9.53
N LEU A 410 -3.44 18.67 -9.58
CA LEU A 410 -3.13 17.72 -10.65
C LEU A 410 -3.27 16.25 -10.20
N LEU A 411 -3.48 16.02 -8.91
CA LEU A 411 -3.61 14.70 -8.31
C LEU A 411 -5.00 14.50 -7.71
N ALA A 412 -5.36 13.25 -7.44
CA ALA A 412 -6.60 12.85 -6.77
C ALA A 412 -7.85 13.46 -7.43
N ASN A 413 -8.06 13.16 -8.71
CA ASN A 413 -9.13 13.66 -9.57
C ASN A 413 -9.18 15.20 -9.64
N GLY A 414 -8.02 15.84 -9.62
CA GLY A 414 -7.91 17.30 -9.74
C GLY A 414 -8.27 18.06 -8.47
N THR A 415 -8.21 17.42 -7.31
CA THR A 415 -8.54 18.04 -6.02
C THR A 415 -7.32 18.46 -5.21
N THR A 416 -6.13 17.93 -5.54
CA THR A 416 -4.95 18.08 -4.70
C THR A 416 -3.70 18.41 -5.52
N SER A 417 -2.87 19.34 -5.04
CA SER A 417 -1.55 19.68 -5.61
C SER A 417 -0.46 18.70 -5.16
N PHE A 418 0.74 18.77 -5.75
CA PHE A 418 1.87 17.91 -5.31
C PHE A 418 2.18 18.07 -3.82
N GLN A 419 2.24 19.31 -3.35
CA GLN A 419 2.47 19.62 -1.93
C GLN A 419 1.31 19.11 -1.07
N GLY A 420 0.06 19.32 -1.51
CA GLY A 420 -1.12 18.84 -0.78
C GLY A 420 -1.11 17.32 -0.61
N ALA A 421 -0.76 16.58 -1.66
CA ALA A 421 -0.71 15.12 -1.62
C ALA A 421 0.42 14.61 -0.70
N TYR A 422 1.57 15.27 -0.72
CA TYR A 422 2.66 14.95 0.21
C TYR A 422 2.27 15.28 1.66
N SER A 423 1.59 16.40 1.90
CA SER A 423 1.07 16.75 3.23
C SER A 423 0.01 15.76 3.71
N GLN A 424 -0.87 15.25 2.84
CA GLN A 424 -1.82 14.19 3.16
C GLN A 424 -1.11 12.89 3.54
N LEU A 425 -0.04 12.51 2.83
CA LEU A 425 0.78 11.35 3.20
C LEU A 425 1.34 11.50 4.62
N VAL A 426 2.04 12.60 4.90
CA VAL A 426 2.62 12.86 6.24
C VAL A 426 1.53 12.92 7.31
N GLY A 427 0.41 13.58 7.02
CA GLY A 427 -0.73 13.69 7.93
C GLY A 427 -1.38 12.33 8.24
N SER A 428 -1.54 11.47 7.22
CA SER A 428 -2.12 10.13 7.39
C SER A 428 -1.23 9.23 8.26
N ILE A 429 0.09 9.26 8.05
CA ILE A 429 1.05 8.54 8.88
C ILE A 429 1.03 9.06 10.32
N GLY A 430 1.02 10.38 10.50
CA GLY A 430 0.96 11.00 11.82
C GLY A 430 -0.33 10.66 12.58
N ALA A 431 -1.49 10.75 11.91
CA ALA A 431 -2.78 10.40 12.47
C ALA A 431 -2.85 8.92 12.85
N LYS A 432 -2.41 8.02 11.95
CA LYS A 432 -2.40 6.57 12.22
C LYS A 432 -1.46 6.21 13.38
N THR A 433 -0.30 6.87 13.46
CA THR A 433 0.64 6.69 14.57
C THR A 433 0.01 7.10 15.90
N ASN A 434 -0.66 8.25 15.95
CA ASN A 434 -1.34 8.72 17.16
C ASN A 434 -2.50 7.79 17.56
N GLU A 435 -3.32 7.36 16.61
CA GLU A 435 -4.41 6.39 16.80
C GLU A 435 -3.88 5.08 17.42
N LEU A 436 -2.80 4.52 16.86
CA LEU A 436 -2.20 3.29 17.34
C LEU A 436 -1.54 3.46 18.72
N MET A 437 -0.95 4.63 19.01
CA MET A 437 -0.38 4.91 20.32
C MET A 437 -1.44 4.95 21.42
N VAL A 438 -2.57 5.65 21.17
CA VAL A 438 -3.70 5.70 22.11
C VAL A 438 -4.31 4.32 22.30
N THR A 439 -4.51 3.58 21.21
CA THR A 439 -5.06 2.21 21.26
C THR A 439 -4.14 1.26 22.01
N SER A 440 -2.82 1.35 21.80
CA SER A 440 -1.82 0.54 22.52
C SER A 440 -1.88 0.80 24.02
N GLN A 441 -1.90 2.07 24.43
CA GLN A 441 -1.98 2.44 25.85
C GLN A 441 -3.25 1.91 26.53
N ALA A 442 -4.40 2.00 25.84
CA ALA A 442 -5.65 1.43 26.34
C ALA A 442 -5.57 -0.10 26.50
N GLN A 443 -4.95 -0.78 25.53
CA GLN A 443 -4.85 -2.24 25.52
C GLN A 443 -3.87 -2.74 26.57
N ASP A 444 -2.78 -2.02 26.81
CA ASP A 444 -1.83 -2.30 27.89
C ASP A 444 -2.47 -2.15 29.27
N ALA A 445 -3.31 -1.12 29.46
CA ALA A 445 -4.07 -0.93 30.69
C ALA A 445 -5.09 -2.07 30.91
N MET A 446 -5.81 -2.47 29.85
CA MET A 446 -6.75 -3.59 29.89
C MET A 446 -6.04 -4.92 30.18
N LEU A 447 -4.87 -5.15 29.58
CA LEU A 447 -4.05 -6.33 29.84
C LEU A 447 -3.61 -6.35 31.31
N THR A 448 -3.09 -5.24 31.83
CA THR A 448 -2.65 -5.11 33.23
C THR A 448 -3.80 -5.43 34.19
N GLN A 449 -4.98 -4.86 33.95
CA GLN A 449 -6.17 -5.13 34.76
C GLN A 449 -6.58 -6.60 34.69
N THR A 450 -6.53 -7.22 33.50
CA THR A 450 -6.91 -8.63 33.29
C THR A 450 -5.94 -9.57 33.99
N VAL A 451 -4.64 -9.30 33.93
CA VAL A 451 -3.61 -10.05 34.65
C VAL A 451 -3.79 -9.90 36.16
N ALA A 452 -4.09 -8.70 36.67
CA ALA A 452 -4.37 -8.49 38.09
C ALA A 452 -5.62 -9.27 38.55
N MET A 453 -6.69 -9.29 37.75
CA MET A 453 -7.89 -10.09 38.03
C MET A 453 -7.60 -11.59 38.02
N GLN A 454 -6.83 -12.07 37.03
CA GLN A 454 -6.41 -13.47 36.96
C GLN A 454 -5.59 -13.86 38.20
N GLN A 455 -4.60 -13.04 38.58
CA GLN A 455 -3.78 -13.26 39.77
C GLN A 455 -4.61 -13.19 41.07
N GLY A 456 -5.68 -12.40 41.10
CA GLY A 456 -6.61 -12.36 42.24
C GLY A 456 -7.41 -13.66 42.43
N VAL A 457 -7.68 -14.40 41.35
CA VAL A 457 -8.33 -15.73 41.40
C VAL A 457 -7.31 -16.85 41.62
N SER A 458 -6.12 -16.72 41.03
CA SER A 458 -5.02 -17.70 41.13
C SER A 458 -4.14 -17.50 42.36
N GLY A 459 -4.36 -16.42 43.11
CA GLY A 459 -3.60 -16.10 44.32
C GLY A 459 -3.93 -17.09 45.42
N VAL A 460 -2.89 -17.69 46.00
CA VAL A 460 -3.03 -18.51 47.21
C VAL A 460 -3.67 -17.65 48.29
N ASN A 461 -4.90 -17.97 48.68
CA ASN A 461 -5.53 -17.32 49.82
C ASN A 461 -4.75 -17.77 51.07
N LEU A 462 -3.83 -16.92 51.54
CA LEU A 462 -2.98 -17.22 52.69
C LEU A 462 -3.80 -17.61 53.93
N ASP A 463 -5.04 -17.16 54.05
CA ASP A 463 -5.94 -17.55 55.13
C ASP A 463 -6.46 -18.99 54.97
N GLU A 464 -6.69 -19.44 53.73
CA GLU A 464 -7.10 -20.81 53.41
C GLU A 464 -5.91 -21.78 53.50
N GLU A 465 -4.74 -21.37 53.03
CA GLU A 465 -3.48 -22.10 53.21
C GLU A 465 -3.12 -22.22 54.69
N ALA A 466 -3.26 -21.13 55.47
CA ALA A 466 -3.03 -21.13 56.92
C ALA A 466 -4.08 -21.96 57.68
N ALA A 467 -5.35 -21.94 57.26
CA ALA A 467 -6.38 -22.80 57.83
C ALA A 467 -6.10 -24.29 57.54
N ASN A 468 -5.67 -24.62 56.33
CA ASN A 468 -5.25 -25.98 55.96
C ASN A 468 -3.99 -26.40 56.72
N LEU A 469 -3.02 -25.51 56.90
CA LEU A 469 -1.79 -25.77 57.65
C LEU A 469 -2.09 -25.98 59.15
N LEU A 470 -2.97 -25.18 59.74
CA LEU A 470 -3.50 -25.39 61.09
C LEU A 470 -4.26 -26.71 61.21
N ARG A 471 -5.06 -27.08 60.20
CA ARG A 471 -5.77 -28.36 60.15
C ARG A 471 -4.80 -29.53 60.10
N TYR A 472 -3.76 -29.47 59.28
CA TYR A 472 -2.71 -30.50 59.19
C TYR A 472 -1.87 -30.57 60.47
N GLN A 473 -1.54 -29.43 61.10
CA GLN A 473 -0.87 -29.42 62.40
C GLN A 473 -1.74 -30.06 63.50
N LYS A 474 -3.04 -29.75 63.56
CA LYS A 474 -3.97 -30.39 64.51
C LYS A 474 -4.15 -31.88 64.25
N ALA A 475 -4.25 -32.30 62.99
CA ALA A 475 -4.34 -33.71 62.62
C ALA A 475 -3.06 -34.48 62.98
N TYR A 476 -1.89 -33.88 62.78
CA TYR A 476 -0.61 -34.45 63.18
C TYR A 476 -0.49 -34.56 64.70
N GLN A 477 -0.86 -33.52 65.45
CA GLN A 477 -0.89 -33.54 66.92
C GLN A 477 -1.87 -34.60 67.47
N ALA A 478 -3.05 -34.73 66.86
CA ALA A 478 -4.03 -35.77 67.23
C ALA A 478 -3.49 -37.18 66.96
N SER A 479 -2.84 -37.38 65.81
CA SER A 479 -2.21 -38.66 65.45
C SER A 479 -1.04 -39.00 66.39
N ALA A 480 -0.23 -38.02 66.76
CA ALA A 480 0.85 -38.18 67.74
C ALA A 480 0.32 -38.53 69.14
N LYS A 481 -0.77 -37.89 69.59
CA LYS A 481 -1.45 -38.27 70.84
C LYS A 481 -2.05 -39.68 70.79
N ALA A 482 -2.66 -40.06 69.68
CA ALA A 482 -3.17 -41.42 69.51
C ALA A 482 -2.04 -42.46 69.58
N MET A 483 -0.89 -42.19 68.96
CA MET A 483 0.31 -43.04 69.10
C MET A 483 0.85 -43.08 70.53
N GLN A 484 0.85 -41.96 71.24
CA GLN A 484 1.30 -41.89 72.64
C GLN A 484 0.37 -42.69 73.57
N ILE A 485 -0.94 -42.59 73.37
CA ILE A 485 -1.95 -43.38 74.09
C ILE A 485 -1.80 -44.86 73.73
N ALA A 486 -1.57 -45.20 72.46
CA ALA A 486 -1.30 -46.57 72.04
C ALA A 486 -0.03 -47.13 72.71
N ASN A 487 1.05 -46.35 72.80
CA ASN A 487 2.26 -46.75 73.53
C ASN A 487 1.99 -46.92 75.03
N THR A 488 1.21 -46.03 75.64
CA THR A 488 0.87 -46.13 77.08
C THR A 488 -0.02 -47.34 77.35
N MET A 489 -0.97 -47.65 76.45
CA MET A 489 -1.79 -48.86 76.51
C MET A 489 -0.95 -50.12 76.29
N PHE A 490 0.02 -50.08 75.38
CA PHE A 490 0.94 -51.18 75.12
C PHE A 490 1.85 -51.45 76.33
N ASP A 491 2.41 -50.39 76.93
CA ASP A 491 3.21 -50.48 78.16
C ASP A 491 2.37 -50.95 79.37
N ALA A 492 1.11 -50.50 79.48
CA ALA A 492 0.19 -50.95 80.51
C ALA A 492 -0.20 -52.43 80.35
N LEU A 493 -0.40 -52.91 79.12
CA LEU A 493 -0.60 -54.34 78.85
C LEU A 493 0.65 -55.16 79.16
N LEU A 494 1.84 -54.62 78.90
CA LEU A 494 3.13 -55.22 79.25
C LEU A 494 3.37 -55.30 80.77
N THR A 495 2.89 -54.32 81.54
CA THR A 495 3.00 -54.34 83.01
C THR A 495 1.91 -55.16 83.70
N LEU A 496 0.73 -55.33 83.08
CA LEU A 496 -0.31 -56.27 83.53
C LEU A 496 0.01 -57.74 83.19
N GLY A 497 0.90 -57.98 82.22
CA GLY A 497 1.36 -59.30 81.80
C GLY A 497 2.58 -59.85 82.58
N ARG A 498 3.06 -59.12 83.59
CA ARG A 498 4.05 -59.57 84.59
C ARG A 498 3.37 -59.75 85.93
#